data_AF-A0A8J4S3I7-F1
#
_entry.id   AF-A0A8J4S3I7-F1
#
_cell.length_a   1.000
_cell.length_b   1.000
_cell.length_c   1.000
_cell.angle_alpha   90.00
_cell.angle_beta   90.00
_cell.angle_gamma   90.00
#
_symmetry.space_group_name_H-M   'P 1'
#
loop_
_entity.id
_entity.type
_entity.pdbx_description
1 polymer ?
#
loop_
_entity_poly.entity_id
_entity_poly.type
_entity_poly.pdbx_seq_one_letter_code
_entity_poly.pdbx_strand_id
1 'polypeptide(L)'
;MSAADRSLPEEVTAALTVKIGEVSRTSRKQLALVTFSFLLSEGFDVFCAKASSCTDRELQNFRGEPHIRQDPALYMRPGAHSKQSELVELTDGNFESRVARSYCNYLKRRTDEPFHCEVYVYVKKISAFW
;
A
#
# COMPACT_ATOMS: atom_id res chain seq x y z
N MET A 1 -3.56 -3.31 34.93
CA MET A 1 -3.79 -3.36 33.47
C MET A 1 -2.54 -3.96 32.85
N SER A 2 -2.60 -5.20 32.35
CA SER A 2 -1.43 -5.87 31.80
C SER A 2 -1.00 -5.19 30.50
N ALA A 3 0.31 -5.21 30.23
CA ALA A 3 0.86 -4.85 28.94
C ALA A 3 0.35 -5.86 27.90
N ALA A 4 -0.82 -5.58 27.32
CA ALA A 4 -1.29 -6.31 26.16
C ALA A 4 -0.19 -6.21 25.10
N ASP A 5 0.23 -7.39 24.66
CA ASP A 5 1.32 -7.65 23.73
C ASP A 5 1.32 -6.60 22.60
N ARG A 6 2.36 -5.77 22.53
CA ARG A 6 2.56 -4.81 21.44
C ARG A 6 3.16 -5.48 20.20
N SER A 7 2.98 -6.79 20.08
CA SER A 7 3.45 -7.57 18.95
C SER A 7 2.62 -7.22 17.72
N LEU A 8 3.30 -7.12 16.58
CA LEU A 8 2.64 -6.95 15.30
C LEU A 8 1.77 -8.20 15.05
N PRO A 9 0.47 -8.07 14.74
CA PRO A 9 -0.37 -9.23 14.47
C PRO A 9 0.13 -9.97 13.23
N GLU A 10 0.07 -11.30 13.28
CA GLU A 10 0.52 -12.16 12.19
C GLU A 10 -0.31 -11.97 10.91
N GLU A 11 -1.63 -11.86 11.05
CA GLU A 11 -2.53 -11.48 9.96
C GLU A 11 -2.79 -9.97 9.98
N VAL A 12 -2.54 -9.32 8.85
CA VAL A 12 -2.70 -7.88 8.67
C VAL A 12 -3.56 -7.60 7.43
N THR A 13 -4.39 -6.58 7.51
CA THR A 13 -5.11 -6.05 6.35
C THR A 13 -4.31 -4.91 5.71
N ALA A 14 -4.00 -5.03 4.43
CA ALA A 14 -3.46 -3.94 3.63
C ALA A 14 -4.59 -3.08 3.05
N ALA A 15 -4.42 -1.76 3.06
CA ALA A 15 -5.22 -0.81 2.30
C ALA A 15 -4.41 -0.32 1.10
N LEU A 16 -4.62 -0.94 -0.06
CA LEU A 16 -3.93 -0.65 -1.30
C LEU A 16 -4.59 0.50 -2.04
N THR A 17 -3.86 1.59 -2.21
CA THR A 17 -4.27 2.73 -3.03
C THR A 17 -3.59 2.65 -4.40
N VAL A 18 -4.40 2.55 -5.46
CA VAL A 18 -3.92 2.62 -6.84
C VAL A 18 -3.94 4.09 -7.29
N LYS A 19 -2.79 4.77 -7.25
CA LYS A 19 -2.65 6.19 -7.61
C LYS A 19 -2.41 6.36 -9.11
N ILE A 20 -3.07 7.35 -9.71
CA ILE A 20 -2.83 7.72 -11.12
C ILE A 20 -1.71 8.76 -11.15
N GLY A 21 -0.60 8.48 -11.83
CA GLY A 21 0.55 9.38 -11.98
C GLY A 21 1.88 8.70 -11.68
N GLU A 22 2.80 9.44 -11.07
CA GLU A 22 4.15 9.00 -10.75
C GLU A 22 4.44 9.27 -9.28
N VAL A 23 5.22 8.38 -8.63
CA VAL A 23 5.59 8.55 -7.21
C VAL A 23 6.31 9.86 -6.95
N SER A 24 7.15 10.33 -7.88
CA SER A 24 7.93 11.56 -7.79
C SER A 24 7.10 12.84 -7.97
N ARG A 25 5.84 12.74 -8.41
CA ARG A 25 4.97 13.88 -8.70
C ARG A 25 3.70 13.81 -7.88
N THR A 26 3.40 14.87 -7.14
CA THR A 26 2.18 14.95 -6.33
C THR A 26 0.95 14.61 -7.17
N SER A 27 0.29 13.49 -6.84
CA SER A 27 -0.95 13.08 -7.46
C SER A 27 -2.09 13.11 -6.45
N ARG A 28 -3.18 13.75 -6.85
CA ARG A 28 -4.44 13.76 -6.09
C ARG A 28 -5.44 12.73 -6.63
N LYS A 29 -5.17 12.10 -7.77
CA LYS A 29 -6.08 11.15 -8.42
C LYS A 29 -5.74 9.73 -8.01
N GLN A 30 -6.77 8.94 -7.71
CA GLN A 30 -6.66 7.51 -7.49
C GLN A 30 -7.69 6.79 -8.35
N LEU A 31 -7.30 5.62 -8.84
CA LEU A 31 -8.14 4.72 -9.61
C LEU A 31 -9.01 3.90 -8.67
N ALA A 32 -8.42 3.36 -7.60
CA ALA A 32 -9.11 2.53 -6.62
C ALA A 32 -8.44 2.63 -5.24
N LEU A 33 -9.23 2.27 -4.22
CA LEU A 33 -8.78 1.93 -2.87
C LEU A 33 -9.40 0.58 -2.53
N VAL A 34 -8.58 -0.45 -2.36
CA VAL A 34 -9.03 -1.82 -2.08
C VAL A 34 -8.27 -2.39 -0.89
N THR A 35 -8.89 -3.34 -0.21
CA THR A 35 -8.26 -4.05 0.91
C THR A 35 -8.03 -5.51 0.58
N PHE A 36 -6.97 -6.08 1.16
CA PHE A 36 -6.70 -7.51 1.16
C PHE A 36 -5.95 -7.92 2.42
N SER A 37 -6.19 -9.14 2.90
CA SER A 37 -5.47 -9.71 4.04
C SER A 37 -4.20 -10.43 3.59
N PHE A 38 -3.18 -10.41 4.45
CA PHE A 38 -1.94 -11.15 4.26
C PHE A 38 -1.38 -11.62 5.61
N LEU A 39 -0.62 -12.71 5.59
CA LEU A 39 0.16 -13.15 6.73
C LEU A 39 1.58 -12.60 6.59
N LEU A 40 2.19 -12.14 7.67
CA LEU A 40 3.58 -11.68 7.63
C LEU A 40 4.55 -12.82 7.31
N SER A 41 4.29 -14.02 7.84
CA SER A 41 5.06 -15.24 7.58
C SER A 41 5.03 -15.72 6.13
N GLU A 42 4.07 -15.26 5.31
CA GLU A 42 4.07 -15.53 3.86
C GLU A 42 5.17 -14.74 3.13
N GLY A 43 5.71 -13.69 3.76
CA GLY A 43 6.83 -12.91 3.24
C GLY A 43 6.46 -11.89 2.16
N PHE A 44 7.47 -11.13 1.75
CA PHE A 44 7.32 -9.99 0.85
C PHE A 44 6.87 -10.37 -0.57
N ASP A 45 7.33 -11.51 -1.10
CA ASP A 45 6.98 -11.95 -2.45
C ASP A 45 5.49 -12.26 -2.59
N VAL A 46 4.91 -12.96 -1.61
CA VAL A 46 3.48 -13.25 -1.57
C VAL A 46 2.67 -11.97 -1.41
N PHE A 47 3.14 -11.04 -0.56
CA PHE A 47 2.54 -9.71 -0.44
C PHE A 47 2.52 -8.96 -1.78
N CYS A 48 3.63 -8.98 -2.53
CA CYS A 48 3.75 -8.36 -3.84
C CYS A 48 2.81 -8.99 -4.87
N ALA A 49 2.70 -10.32 -4.88
CA ALA A 49 1.80 -11.04 -5.77
C ALA A 49 0.33 -10.68 -5.50
N LYS A 50 -0.08 -10.62 -4.23
CA LYS A 50 -1.43 -10.20 -3.82
C LYS A 50 -1.72 -8.77 -4.24
N ALA A 51 -0.83 -7.82 -3.94
CA ALA A 51 -0.98 -6.42 -4.32
C ALA A 51 -1.05 -6.24 -5.86
N SER A 52 -0.27 -7.01 -6.61
CA SER A 52 -0.27 -6.97 -8.08
C SER A 52 -1.56 -7.53 -8.65
N SER A 53 -2.01 -8.70 -8.17
CA SER A 53 -3.30 -9.26 -8.57
C SER A 53 -4.47 -8.32 -8.29
N CYS A 54 -4.49 -7.66 -7.12
CA CYS A 54 -5.47 -6.62 -6.83
C CYS A 54 -5.37 -5.45 -7.82
N THR A 55 -4.17 -4.95 -8.07
CA THR A 55 -3.94 -3.83 -9.00
C THR A 55 -4.43 -4.16 -10.41
N ASP A 56 -4.10 -5.34 -10.93
CA ASP A 56 -4.48 -5.78 -12.28
C ASP A 56 -5.99 -5.92 -12.41
N ARG A 57 -6.65 -6.46 -11.39
CA ARG A 57 -8.12 -6.54 -11.34
C ARG A 57 -8.75 -5.16 -11.38
N GLU A 58 -8.25 -4.19 -10.61
CA GLU A 58 -8.78 -2.83 -10.62
C GLU A 58 -8.50 -2.11 -11.96
N LEU A 59 -7.35 -2.36 -12.59
CA LEU A 59 -7.06 -1.86 -13.93
C LEU A 59 -8.03 -2.40 -14.99
N GLN A 60 -8.36 -3.70 -14.94
CA GLN A 60 -9.30 -4.34 -15.85
C GLN A 60 -10.75 -3.86 -15.65
N ASN A 61 -11.14 -3.60 -14.40
CA ASN A 61 -12.50 -3.18 -14.06
C ASN A 61 -12.75 -1.67 -14.25
N PHE A 62 -11.70 -0.89 -14.48
CA PHE A 62 -11.81 0.56 -14.60
C PHE A 62 -12.53 0.97 -15.89
N ARG A 63 -13.71 1.60 -15.75
CA ARG A 63 -14.56 2.01 -16.89
C ARG A 63 -14.15 3.33 -17.57
N GLY A 64 -12.93 3.79 -17.34
CA GLY A 64 -12.40 5.04 -17.91
C GLY A 64 -11.30 4.79 -18.94
N GLU A 65 -10.45 5.79 -19.14
CA GLU A 65 -9.26 5.64 -19.97
C GLU A 65 -8.38 4.48 -19.46
N PRO A 66 -7.76 3.69 -20.35
CA PRO A 66 -6.91 2.58 -19.94
C PRO A 66 -5.65 3.10 -19.22
N HIS A 67 -5.25 2.37 -18.19
CA HIS A 67 -4.04 2.66 -17.40
C HIS A 67 -3.12 1.44 -17.40
N ILE A 68 -1.82 1.68 -17.20
CA ILE A 68 -0.79 0.66 -17.10
C ILE A 68 0.07 0.89 -15.86
N ARG A 69 0.45 -0.19 -15.19
CA ARG A 69 1.46 -0.17 -14.14
C ARG A 69 2.84 -0.30 -14.78
N GLN A 70 3.57 0.81 -14.89
CA GLN A 70 4.97 0.81 -15.35
C GLN A 70 5.96 0.62 -14.19
N ASP A 71 5.59 1.09 -13.00
CA ASP A 71 6.41 0.98 -11.79
C ASP A 71 5.96 -0.25 -10.98
N PRO A 72 6.78 -1.31 -10.89
CA PRO A 72 6.44 -2.51 -10.12
C PRO A 72 6.58 -2.30 -8.61
N ALA A 73 7.16 -1.19 -8.15
CA ALA A 73 7.37 -0.94 -6.74
C ALA A 73 6.04 -0.82 -5.97
N LEU A 74 6.13 -1.09 -4.68
CA LEU A 74 5.10 -0.86 -3.68
C LEU A 74 5.64 0.15 -2.68
N TYR A 75 4.82 1.10 -2.25
CA TYR A 75 5.27 2.16 -1.37
C TYR A 75 4.45 2.22 -0.09
N MET A 76 5.10 2.61 1.01
CA MET A 76 4.45 2.93 2.28
C MET A 76 4.80 4.34 2.75
N ARG A 77 3.88 4.96 3.50
CA ARG A 77 4.18 6.19 4.23
C ARG A 77 5.02 5.88 5.47
N PRO A 78 6.08 6.65 5.76
CA PRO A 78 6.81 6.50 7.03
C PRO A 78 6.00 7.01 8.24
N GLY A 79 4.99 7.86 8.03
CA GLY A 79 4.08 8.36 9.05
C GLY A 79 2.76 8.89 8.49
N ALA A 80 1.79 9.16 9.36
CA ALA A 80 0.43 9.56 8.99
C ALA A 80 0.36 10.81 8.10
N HIS A 81 1.26 11.76 8.37
CA HIS A 81 1.30 13.07 7.71
C HIS A 81 2.44 13.19 6.68
N SER A 82 3.06 12.07 6.32
CA SER A 82 4.15 12.07 5.36
C SER A 82 3.67 12.49 3.98
N LYS A 83 4.45 13.36 3.34
CA LYS A 83 4.26 13.79 1.97
C LYS A 83 4.51 12.63 1.02
N GLN A 84 3.98 12.73 -0.20
CA GLN A 84 4.21 11.74 -1.24
C GLN A 84 5.70 11.56 -1.56
N SER A 85 6.47 12.65 -1.56
CA SER A 85 7.93 12.61 -1.77
C SER A 85 8.70 11.86 -0.68
N GLU A 86 8.05 11.54 0.44
CA GLU A 86 8.64 10.79 1.56
C GLU A 86 8.17 9.33 1.57
N LEU A 87 7.41 8.89 0.56
CA LEU A 87 7.07 7.49 0.39
C LEU A 87 8.34 6.65 0.28
N VAL A 88 8.31 5.50 0.94
CA VAL A 88 9.41 4.56 0.94
C VAL A 88 8.98 3.32 0.16
N GLU A 89 9.82 2.94 -0.81
CA GLU A 89 9.68 1.68 -1.53
C GLU A 89 9.86 0.50 -0.56
N LEU A 90 8.94 -0.45 -0.65
CA LEU A 90 9.02 -1.72 0.07
C LEU A 90 9.97 -2.65 -0.65
N THR A 91 10.82 -3.28 0.14
CA THR A 91 11.71 -4.35 -0.30
C THR A 91 11.63 -5.48 0.69
N ASP A 92 12.07 -6.67 0.30
CA ASP A 92 12.13 -7.83 1.20
C ASP A 92 12.85 -7.48 2.53
N GLY A 93 14.03 -6.84 2.43
CA GLY A 93 14.83 -6.45 3.59
C GLY A 93 14.24 -5.33 4.46
N ASN A 94 13.13 -4.68 4.06
CA ASN A 94 12.50 -3.63 4.86
C ASN A 94 11.02 -3.88 5.19
N PHE A 95 10.37 -4.83 4.54
CA PHE A 95 8.93 -5.03 4.55
C PHE A 95 8.36 -5.16 5.96
N GLU A 96 8.77 -6.17 6.72
CA GLU A 96 8.25 -6.41 8.07
C GLU A 96 8.49 -5.22 9.00
N SER A 97 9.69 -4.64 8.95
CA SER A 97 10.03 -3.47 9.79
C SER A 97 9.15 -2.26 9.49
N ARG A 98 8.73 -2.09 8.24
CA ARG A 98 7.83 -0.99 7.81
C ARG A 98 6.40 -1.24 8.27
N VAL A 99 5.91 -2.48 8.16
CA VAL A 99 4.60 -2.87 8.69
C VAL A 99 4.56 -2.69 10.22
N ALA A 100 5.59 -3.17 10.93
CA ALA A 100 5.74 -3.01 12.38
C ALA A 100 5.72 -1.54 12.81
N ARG A 101 6.46 -0.68 12.09
CA ARG A 101 6.50 0.76 12.36
C ARG A 101 5.14 1.42 12.12
N SER A 102 4.45 1.03 11.05
CA SER A 102 3.09 1.50 10.76
C SER A 102 2.13 1.13 11.89
N TYR A 103 2.19 -0.12 12.36
CA TYR A 103 1.38 -0.61 13.47
C TYR A 103 1.67 0.12 14.79
N CYS A 104 2.95 0.32 15.12
CA CYS A 104 3.35 1.12 16.28
C CYS A 104 2.84 2.56 16.21
N ASN A 105 2.80 3.17 15.02
CA ASN A 105 2.22 4.49 14.83
C ASN A 105 0.70 4.47 15.01
N TYR A 106 0.02 3.42 14.53
CA TYR A 106 -1.40 3.21 14.75
C TYR A 106 -1.75 3.12 16.25
N LEU A 107 -1.03 2.29 17.02
CA LEU A 107 -1.26 2.13 18.46
C LEU A 107 -1.13 3.46 19.24
N LYS A 108 -0.31 4.40 18.75
CA LYS A 108 -0.15 5.72 19.37
C LYS A 108 -1.35 6.65 19.15
N ARG A 109 -2.16 6.43 18.10
CA ARG A 109 -3.27 7.32 17.73
C ARG A 109 -4.49 7.19 18.64
N ARG A 110 -4.59 6.10 19.43
CA ARG A 110 -5.74 5.82 20.33
C ARG A 110 -7.09 5.97 19.60
N THR A 111 -7.18 5.37 18.42
CA THR A 111 -8.40 5.34 17.60
C THR A 111 -9.10 3.98 17.74
N ASP A 112 -10.41 3.95 17.53
CA ASP A 112 -11.23 2.73 17.49
C ASP A 112 -11.29 2.12 16.08
N GLU A 113 -10.78 2.82 15.07
CA GLU A 113 -10.70 2.30 13.70
C GLU A 113 -9.74 1.10 13.62
N PRO A 114 -10.03 0.08 12.80
CA PRO A 114 -9.12 -1.05 12.63
C PRO A 114 -7.80 -0.60 11.99
N PHE A 115 -6.70 -1.27 12.35
CA PHE A 115 -5.42 -1.06 11.69
C PHE A 115 -5.46 -1.57 10.26
N HIS A 116 -5.22 -0.68 9.31
CA HIS A 116 -4.91 -1.03 7.93
C HIS A 116 -3.51 -0.56 7.56
N CYS A 117 -2.72 -1.47 6.99
CA CYS A 117 -1.40 -1.15 6.45
C CYS A 117 -1.56 -0.39 5.13
N GLU A 118 -1.38 0.93 5.14
CA GLU A 118 -1.48 1.77 3.94
C GLU A 118 -0.34 1.46 2.95
N VAL A 119 -0.70 1.00 1.76
CA VAL A 119 0.25 0.68 0.68
C VAL A 119 -0.19 1.37 -0.62
N TYR A 120 0.78 1.79 -1.43
CA TYR A 120 0.56 2.60 -2.63
C TYR A 120 1.23 1.96 -3.84
N VAL A 121 0.51 1.95 -4.96
CA VAL A 121 1.05 1.67 -6.30
C VAL A 121 0.73 2.83 -7.23
N TYR A 122 1.53 3.00 -8.27
CA TYR A 122 1.37 4.06 -9.26
C TYR A 122 1.11 3.49 -10.65
N VAL A 123 0.08 4.03 -11.31
CA VAL A 123 -0.30 3.66 -12.68
C VAL A 123 -0.36 4.91 -13.54
N LYS A 124 -0.06 4.78 -14.83
CA LYS A 124 -0.12 5.87 -15.80
C LYS A 124 -1.22 5.62 -16.80
N LYS A 125 -1.81 6.70 -17.31
CA LYS A 125 -2.69 6.62 -18.49
C LYS A 125 -1.90 6.07 -19.66
N ILE A 126 -2.49 5.16 -20.41
CA ILE A 126 -1.97 4.82 -21.73
C ILE A 126 -2.36 5.99 -22.64
N SER A 127 -1.43 6.89 -22.90
CA SER A 127 -1.63 7.88 -23.96
C SER A 127 -1.75 7.12 -25.28
N ALA A 128 -2.89 7.25 -25.94
CA ALA A 128 -3.07 6.75 -27.29
C ALA A 128 -1.95 7.34 -28.16
N PHE A 129 -1.05 6.49 -28.64
CA PHE A 129 -0.24 6.83 -29.80
C PHE A 129 -1.23 6.85 -30.97
N TRP A 130 -1.55 8.06 -31.44
CA TRP A 130 -2.29 8.26 -32.68
C TRP A 130 -1.38 7.95 -33.87
#